data_AF-A0A0N1MY47-F1
#
_entry.id   AF-A0A0N1MY47-F1
#
_cell.length_a   1.000
_cell.length_b   1.000
_cell.length_c   1.000
_cell.angle_alpha   90.00
_cell.angle_beta   90.00
_cell.angle_gamma   90.00
#
_symmetry.space_group_name_H-M   'P 1'
#
loop_
_entity.id
_entity.type
_entity.pdbx_description
1 polymer ?
#
loop_
_entity_poly.entity_id
_entity_poly.type
_entity_poly.pdbx_seq_one_letter_code
_entity_poly.pdbx_strand_id
1 'polypeptide(L)'
;MIWWRGRLSEVLVSEIGCKASDKPEKLAFVDAWRWWLTCDHAFWSEAQKRKCVDVAFVRAVGQPYRVNRNIRVAKLDHPTQIFTKGKREGQAKQVRDPTDPHALAFSKMINELNYEENASLSQRGKALAEALAENHSAIAGTPASAASKVNWFLRPKGWTMFDRFVSIAVLGSHQSSVAGMAQFFDALDKRDFAKKLAEVRQAIASPFPEILAERVIDKYLFLMGLRYSQRKSFEEEEGADDESEGTNDRMSLVLLNGFVSSLPSPLVDQVRQQADKLGQTVCLSSLLHPDVAKA
;
A
#
# COMPACT_ATOMS: atom_id res chain seq x y z
N MET A 1 2.09 -24.91 8.38
CA MET A 1 3.39 -24.23 8.65
C MET A 1 3.11 -22.81 9.18
N ILE A 2 3.15 -22.63 10.52
CA ILE A 2 2.51 -21.51 11.27
C ILE A 2 3.52 -20.42 11.73
N TRP A 3 4.80 -20.58 11.40
CA TRP A 3 5.92 -19.89 12.06
C TRP A 3 6.19 -18.43 11.68
N TRP A 4 5.36 -17.81 10.83
CA TRP A 4 5.57 -16.43 10.36
C TRP A 4 4.58 -15.42 10.93
N ARG A 5 3.50 -15.90 11.56
CA ARG A 5 2.33 -15.12 11.97
C ARG A 5 2.54 -14.29 13.26
N GLY A 6 3.63 -14.51 14.01
CA GLY A 6 3.99 -13.76 15.23
C GLY A 6 5.02 -12.63 15.05
N ARG A 7 6.00 -12.76 14.14
CA ARG A 7 7.17 -11.85 14.15
C ARG A 7 6.91 -10.42 13.67
N LEU A 8 5.98 -10.21 12.74
CA LEU A 8 5.70 -8.86 12.20
C LEU A 8 5.05 -7.97 13.25
N SER A 9 4.13 -8.52 14.05
CA SER A 9 3.58 -7.86 15.22
C SER A 9 4.62 -7.82 16.34
N GLU A 10 5.18 -8.94 16.79
CA GLU A 10 6.10 -9.02 17.96
C GLU A 10 7.31 -8.08 17.89
N VAL A 11 7.88 -7.87 16.70
CA VAL A 11 9.00 -6.96 16.51
C VAL A 11 8.58 -5.49 16.62
N LEU A 12 7.52 -5.08 15.93
CA LEU A 12 6.98 -3.71 16.01
C LEU A 12 6.41 -3.40 17.40
N VAL A 13 5.85 -4.44 18.04
CA VAL A 13 5.29 -4.46 19.39
C VAL A 13 6.38 -4.23 20.43
N SER A 14 7.52 -4.92 20.33
CA SER A 14 8.56 -4.83 21.35
C SER A 14 9.33 -3.49 21.35
N GLU A 15 9.67 -2.93 20.18
CA GLU A 15 10.53 -1.73 20.11
C GLU A 15 9.77 -0.42 20.34
N ILE A 16 8.51 -0.32 19.87
CA ILE A 16 7.68 0.89 20.06
C ILE A 16 6.72 0.71 21.26
N GLY A 17 6.75 -0.44 21.92
CA GLY A 17 5.88 -0.75 23.07
C GLY A 17 4.42 -0.93 22.69
N CYS A 18 4.12 -1.25 21.42
CA CYS A 18 2.77 -1.65 21.02
C CYS A 18 2.52 -3.09 21.49
N LYS A 19 1.28 -3.51 21.69
CA LYS A 19 0.92 -4.92 21.89
C LYS A 19 0.12 -5.43 20.70
N ALA A 20 0.13 -6.74 20.45
CA ALA A 20 -0.74 -7.32 19.43
C ALA A 20 -2.24 -7.05 19.71
N SER A 21 -2.57 -6.88 21.00
CA SER A 21 -3.88 -6.47 21.51
C SER A 21 -4.19 -4.98 21.36
N ASP A 22 -3.24 -4.16 20.92
CA ASP A 22 -3.49 -2.73 20.74
C ASP A 22 -4.47 -2.50 19.60
N LYS A 23 -5.15 -1.35 19.66
CA LYS A 23 -6.12 -0.96 18.65
C LYS A 23 -5.46 -0.91 17.26
N PRO A 24 -6.15 -1.36 16.20
CA PRO A 24 -5.57 -1.41 14.85
C PRO A 24 -5.10 -0.04 14.35
N GLU A 25 -5.75 1.05 14.75
CA GLU A 25 -5.36 2.43 14.42
C GLU A 25 -3.95 2.76 14.93
N LYS A 26 -3.62 2.34 16.15
CA LYS A 26 -2.29 2.54 16.74
C LYS A 26 -1.23 1.81 15.93
N LEU A 27 -1.49 0.54 15.59
CA LEU A 27 -0.59 -0.29 14.78
C LEU A 27 -0.43 0.29 13.36
N ALA A 28 -1.51 0.81 12.77
CA ALA A 28 -1.50 1.43 11.46
C ALA A 28 -0.63 2.69 11.42
N PHE A 29 -0.72 3.55 12.43
CA PHE A 29 0.11 4.74 12.54
C PHE A 29 1.60 4.39 12.62
N VAL A 30 1.94 3.44 13.49
CA VAL A 30 3.32 2.98 13.67
C VAL A 30 3.88 2.39 12.37
N ASP A 31 3.10 1.55 11.67
CA ASP A 31 3.54 1.01 10.38
C ASP A 31 3.66 2.10 9.30
N ALA A 32 2.73 3.07 9.28
CA ALA A 32 2.77 4.18 8.34
C ALA A 32 4.02 5.03 8.57
N TRP A 33 4.36 5.32 9.82
CA TRP A 33 5.56 6.08 10.18
C TRP A 33 6.84 5.35 9.80
N ARG A 34 6.91 4.04 10.05
CA ARG A 34 8.03 3.20 9.61
C ARG A 34 8.22 3.26 8.09
N TRP A 35 7.14 3.06 7.34
CA TRP A 35 7.20 3.12 5.88
C TRP A 35 7.59 4.51 5.38
N TRP A 36 7.12 5.57 6.05
CA TRP A 36 7.50 6.94 5.77
C TRP A 36 9.02 7.14 5.84
N LEU A 37 9.65 6.73 6.94
CA LEU A 37 11.09 6.90 7.14
C LEU A 37 11.94 6.06 6.19
N THR A 38 11.49 4.87 5.83
CA THR A 38 12.32 3.88 5.12
C THR A 38 12.11 3.89 3.61
N CYS A 39 10.98 4.39 3.13
CA CYS A 39 10.56 4.23 1.74
C CYS A 39 9.76 5.44 1.23
N ASP A 40 8.62 5.74 1.86
CA ASP A 40 7.58 6.57 1.25
C ASP A 40 7.99 8.05 1.15
N HIS A 41 8.71 8.58 2.15
CA HIS A 41 9.14 9.97 2.14
C HIS A 41 10.06 10.28 0.96
N ALA A 42 10.97 9.37 0.61
CA ALA A 42 11.90 9.57 -0.50
C ALA A 42 11.17 9.64 -1.85
N PHE A 43 10.25 8.69 -2.10
CA PHE A 43 9.45 8.70 -3.33
C PHE A 43 8.48 9.87 -3.39
N TRP A 44 7.83 10.20 -2.26
CA TRP A 44 6.95 11.35 -2.18
C TRP A 44 7.72 12.65 -2.45
N SER A 45 8.85 12.87 -1.77
CA SER A 45 9.68 14.07 -1.95
C SER A 45 10.13 14.23 -3.41
N GLU A 46 10.58 13.14 -4.03
CA GLU A 46 11.01 13.16 -5.43
C GLU A 46 9.84 13.44 -6.39
N ALA A 47 8.68 12.81 -6.18
CA ALA A 47 7.47 13.08 -6.95
C ALA A 47 7.00 14.54 -6.79
N GLN A 48 7.08 15.09 -5.57
CA GLN A 48 6.72 16.48 -5.29
C GLN A 48 7.70 17.47 -5.91
N LYS A 49 8.98 17.13 -6.03
CA LYS A 49 9.99 17.94 -6.72
C LYS A 49 9.76 17.95 -8.23
N ARG A 50 9.49 16.78 -8.82
CA ARG A 50 9.34 16.62 -10.27
C ARG A 50 7.98 17.05 -10.80
N LYS A 51 6.92 16.92 -10.00
CA LYS A 51 5.51 17.08 -10.39
C LYS A 51 5.06 16.15 -11.53
N CYS A 52 5.86 15.15 -11.86
CA CYS A 52 5.60 14.12 -12.85
C CYS A 52 6.36 12.84 -12.49
N VAL A 53 5.96 11.72 -13.11
CA VAL A 53 6.68 10.45 -13.02
C VAL A 53 7.27 10.09 -14.38
N ASP A 54 8.48 9.55 -14.36
CA ASP A 54 9.12 8.94 -15.52
C ASP A 54 9.21 7.41 -15.33
N VAL A 55 9.73 6.73 -16.34
CA VAL A 55 9.94 5.28 -16.33
C VAL A 55 10.79 4.85 -15.12
N ALA A 56 11.83 5.62 -14.78
CA ALA A 56 12.71 5.31 -13.66
C ALA A 56 11.97 5.37 -12.32
N PHE A 57 11.16 6.41 -12.11
CA PHE A 57 10.35 6.59 -10.90
C PHE A 57 9.32 5.48 -10.75
N VAL A 58 8.56 5.17 -11.81
CA VAL A 58 7.56 4.10 -11.82
C VAL A 58 8.17 2.76 -11.37
N ARG A 59 9.34 2.43 -11.91
CA ARG A 59 10.05 1.17 -11.61
C ARG A 59 10.69 1.17 -10.23
N ALA A 60 11.17 2.33 -9.77
CA ALA A 60 11.71 2.50 -8.43
C ALA A 60 10.63 2.32 -7.36
N VAL A 61 9.43 2.90 -7.55
CA VAL A 61 8.26 2.66 -6.68
C VAL A 61 7.82 1.21 -6.76
N GLY A 62 7.82 0.61 -7.95
CA GLY A 62 7.27 -0.73 -8.10
C GLY A 62 8.11 -1.86 -7.47
N GLN A 63 9.38 -1.62 -7.11
CA GLN A 63 10.21 -2.60 -6.39
C GLN A 63 9.75 -2.85 -4.95
N PRO A 64 9.76 -1.85 -4.04
CA PRO A 64 9.36 -2.06 -2.65
C PRO A 64 7.89 -2.45 -2.52
N TYR A 65 7.03 -1.97 -3.42
CA TYR A 65 5.61 -2.33 -3.46
C TYR A 65 5.31 -3.61 -4.24
N ARG A 66 6.33 -4.28 -4.81
CA ARG A 66 6.23 -5.53 -5.56
C ARG A 66 5.22 -5.52 -6.72
N VAL A 67 4.98 -4.34 -7.30
CA VAL A 67 4.13 -4.19 -8.49
C VAL A 67 4.91 -4.29 -9.81
N ASN A 68 6.24 -4.40 -9.74
CA ASN A 68 7.11 -4.58 -10.92
C ASN A 68 6.91 -5.87 -11.71
N ARG A 69 6.28 -6.90 -11.11
CA ARG A 69 6.01 -8.17 -11.80
C ARG A 69 5.10 -7.98 -13.02
N ASN A 70 4.37 -6.86 -13.04
CA ASN A 70 3.25 -6.62 -13.94
C ASN A 70 3.44 -5.37 -14.82
N ILE A 71 4.42 -4.51 -14.51
CA ILE A 71 4.95 -3.52 -15.48
C ILE A 71 5.91 -4.32 -16.36
N ARG A 72 5.34 -5.06 -17.32
CA ARG A 72 6.06 -6.04 -18.13
C ARG A 72 7.22 -5.33 -18.82
N VAL A 73 8.42 -5.85 -18.56
CA VAL A 73 9.56 -5.61 -19.44
C VAL A 73 9.19 -6.21 -20.80
N ALA A 74 9.24 -5.40 -21.86
CA ALA A 74 8.99 -5.87 -23.22
C ALA A 74 9.70 -7.19 -23.50
N LYS A 75 8.99 -8.10 -24.18
CA LYS A 75 9.36 -9.50 -24.46
C LYS A 75 10.87 -9.70 -24.70
N LEU A 76 11.48 -10.58 -23.91
CA LEU A 76 12.53 -11.46 -24.43
C LEU A 76 11.81 -12.56 -25.23
N ASP A 77 12.25 -12.81 -26.46
CA ASP A 77 11.67 -13.79 -27.41
C ASP A 77 11.79 -15.28 -26.98
N HIS A 78 11.97 -15.59 -25.70
CA HIS A 78 12.02 -16.98 -25.22
C HIS A 78 11.19 -17.20 -23.94
N PRO A 79 10.07 -17.93 -24.02
CA PRO A 79 9.14 -18.16 -22.90
C PRO A 79 9.57 -19.26 -21.93
N THR A 80 10.87 -19.47 -21.70
CA THR A 80 11.38 -20.55 -20.83
C THR A 80 12.59 -20.09 -20.03
N GLN A 81 12.39 -19.20 -19.06
CA GLN A 81 13.22 -19.23 -17.86
C GLN A 81 12.33 -19.26 -16.63
N ILE A 82 11.99 -20.50 -16.27
CA ILE A 82 11.67 -20.96 -14.93
C ILE A 82 12.41 -20.10 -13.90
N PHE A 83 11.67 -19.57 -12.94
CA PHE A 83 12.12 -18.80 -11.77
C PHE A 83 13.11 -19.62 -10.93
N THR A 84 14.31 -19.85 -11.45
CA THR A 84 15.40 -20.48 -10.72
C THR A 84 16.16 -19.41 -9.97
N LYS A 85 16.32 -19.69 -8.68
CA LYS A 85 16.96 -18.91 -7.62
C LYS A 85 18.44 -18.67 -7.95
N GLY A 86 18.75 -17.82 -8.94
CA GLY A 86 20.14 -17.66 -9.41
C GLY A 86 20.42 -16.52 -10.38
N LYS A 87 19.43 -15.94 -11.08
CA LYS A 87 19.67 -14.85 -12.05
C LYS A 87 19.04 -13.53 -11.63
N ARG A 88 19.55 -12.89 -10.56
CA ARG A 88 19.13 -11.52 -10.17
C ARG A 88 19.83 -10.41 -10.98
N GLU A 89 20.98 -10.68 -11.57
CA GLU A 89 21.76 -9.66 -12.29
C GLU A 89 21.13 -9.21 -13.62
N GLY A 90 20.45 -10.11 -14.34
CA GLY A 90 19.72 -9.78 -15.56
C GLY A 90 18.50 -8.88 -15.33
N GLN A 91 17.80 -9.07 -14.21
CA GLN A 91 16.67 -8.23 -13.82
C GLN A 91 17.12 -6.81 -13.44
N ALA A 92 18.28 -6.65 -12.79
CA ALA A 92 18.79 -5.33 -12.40
C ALA A 92 19.11 -4.42 -13.61
N LYS A 93 19.59 -5.01 -14.73
CA LYS A 93 19.89 -4.27 -15.97
C LYS A 93 18.61 -3.87 -16.73
N GLN A 94 17.63 -4.76 -16.82
CA GLN A 94 16.34 -4.48 -17.45
C GLN A 94 15.45 -3.52 -16.64
N VAL A 95 15.62 -3.45 -15.31
CA VAL A 95 14.91 -2.51 -14.41
C VAL A 95 15.17 -1.03 -14.78
N ARG A 96 16.16 -0.72 -15.62
CA ARG A 96 16.55 0.67 -15.94
C ARG A 96 16.37 1.08 -17.40
N ASP A 97 15.79 0.25 -18.26
CA ASP A 97 15.56 0.64 -19.65
C ASP A 97 14.58 1.82 -19.72
N PRO A 98 15.03 3.04 -20.08
CA PRO A 98 14.15 4.21 -20.17
C PRO A 98 13.24 4.15 -21.41
N THR A 99 13.47 3.20 -22.32
CA THR A 99 12.75 3.07 -23.59
C THR A 99 11.63 2.02 -23.55
N ASP A 100 11.38 1.39 -22.40
CA ASP A 100 10.30 0.41 -22.26
C ASP A 100 8.94 1.04 -22.61
N PRO A 101 8.29 0.62 -23.71
CA PRO A 101 7.06 1.23 -24.19
C PRO A 101 5.90 1.10 -23.20
N HIS A 102 5.84 0.03 -22.40
CA HIS A 102 4.78 -0.17 -21.41
C HIS A 102 4.94 0.77 -20.22
N ALA A 103 6.16 0.88 -19.68
CA ALA A 103 6.45 1.81 -18.59
C ALA A 103 6.31 3.27 -19.06
N LEU A 104 6.68 3.58 -20.31
CA LEU A 104 6.50 4.89 -20.92
C LEU A 104 5.01 5.24 -21.03
N ALA A 105 4.21 4.36 -21.62
CA ALA A 105 2.76 4.54 -21.72
C ALA A 105 2.10 4.71 -20.34
N PHE A 106 2.51 3.90 -19.35
CA PHE A 106 2.01 4.00 -17.99
C PHE A 106 2.39 5.34 -17.33
N SER A 107 3.65 5.78 -17.46
CA SER A 107 4.09 7.07 -16.91
C SER A 107 3.34 8.24 -17.55
N LYS A 108 3.14 8.19 -18.88
CA LYS A 108 2.35 9.17 -19.63
C LYS A 108 0.90 9.23 -19.13
N MET A 109 0.23 8.08 -19.03
CA MET A 109 -1.13 7.99 -18.49
C MET A 109 -1.25 8.59 -17.09
N ILE A 110 -0.32 8.30 -16.17
CA ILE A 110 -0.35 8.84 -14.81
C ILE A 110 -0.13 10.36 -14.77
N ASN A 111 0.74 10.87 -15.64
CA ASN A 111 1.01 12.31 -15.74
C ASN A 111 -0.18 13.06 -16.33
N GLU A 112 -0.82 12.50 -17.36
CA GLU A 112 -1.99 13.07 -18.03
C GLU A 112 -3.28 12.94 -17.22
N LEU A 113 -3.32 12.06 -16.22
CA LEU A 113 -4.45 11.92 -15.32
C LEU A 113 -4.72 13.25 -14.62
N ASN A 114 -5.88 13.82 -14.90
CA ASN A 114 -6.34 15.04 -14.28
C ASN A 114 -7.75 14.83 -13.72
N TYR A 115 -7.99 15.40 -12.55
CA TYR A 115 -9.30 15.45 -11.92
C TYR A 115 -9.39 16.77 -11.16
N GLU A 116 -10.60 17.29 -11.00
CA GLU A 116 -10.82 18.56 -10.31
C GLU A 116 -10.22 18.53 -8.89
N GLU A 117 -9.70 19.67 -8.42
CA GLU A 117 -9.06 19.76 -7.10
C GLU A 117 -10.01 19.29 -5.98
N ASN A 118 -11.30 19.59 -6.12
CA ASN A 118 -12.36 19.23 -5.17
C ASN A 118 -13.12 17.95 -5.54
N ALA A 119 -12.64 17.18 -6.52
CA ALA A 119 -13.27 15.92 -6.89
C ALA A 119 -13.29 14.96 -5.69
N SER A 120 -14.41 14.27 -5.50
CA SER A 120 -14.59 13.25 -4.46
C SER A 120 -13.68 12.05 -4.69
N LEU A 121 -13.49 11.20 -3.67
CA LEU A 121 -12.64 10.01 -3.82
C LEU A 121 -13.18 9.08 -4.91
N SER A 122 -14.51 8.92 -4.98
CA SER A 122 -15.19 8.14 -6.01
C SER A 122 -14.91 8.68 -7.42
N GLN A 123 -15.03 10.00 -7.62
CA GLN A 123 -14.77 10.64 -8.92
C GLN A 123 -13.32 10.46 -9.37
N ARG A 124 -12.35 10.66 -8.47
CA ARG A 124 -10.93 10.47 -8.76
C ARG A 124 -10.61 8.99 -9.05
N GLY A 125 -11.22 8.07 -8.30
CA GLY A 125 -11.11 6.63 -8.51
C GLY A 125 -11.63 6.18 -9.87
N LYS A 126 -12.77 6.76 -10.29
CA LYS A 126 -13.37 6.52 -11.61
C LYS A 126 -12.49 7.04 -12.73
N ALA A 127 -11.96 8.27 -12.61
CA ALA A 127 -11.05 8.83 -13.61
C ALA A 127 -9.80 7.96 -13.81
N LEU A 128 -9.21 7.44 -12.72
CA LEU A 128 -8.08 6.51 -12.83
C LEU A 128 -8.50 5.18 -13.49
N ALA A 129 -9.70 4.66 -13.19
CA ALA A 129 -10.21 3.44 -13.79
C ALA A 129 -10.47 3.59 -15.30
N GLU A 130 -11.04 4.72 -15.72
CA GLU A 130 -11.26 5.09 -17.12
C GLU A 130 -9.93 5.21 -17.87
N ALA A 131 -8.95 5.92 -17.30
CA ALA A 131 -7.63 6.03 -17.90
C ALA A 131 -6.95 4.65 -18.09
N LEU A 132 -7.09 3.74 -17.12
CA LEU A 132 -6.59 2.37 -17.24
C LEU A 132 -7.32 1.59 -18.35
N ALA A 133 -8.63 1.77 -18.50
CA ALA A 133 -9.42 1.09 -19.52
C ALA A 133 -9.09 1.61 -20.94
N GLU A 134 -8.93 2.93 -21.11
CA GLU A 134 -8.56 3.55 -22.38
C GLU A 134 -7.16 3.13 -22.85
N ASN A 135 -6.23 2.96 -21.91
CA ASN A 135 -4.84 2.60 -22.20
C ASN A 135 -4.59 1.08 -22.14
N HIS A 136 -5.62 0.24 -21.97
CA HIS A 136 -5.47 -1.19 -21.66
C HIS A 136 -4.54 -1.95 -22.63
N SER A 137 -4.50 -1.57 -23.91
CA SER A 137 -3.64 -2.19 -24.92
C SER A 137 -2.17 -1.81 -24.74
N ALA A 138 -1.88 -0.56 -24.40
CA ALA A 138 -0.54 -0.01 -24.21
C ALA A 138 0.07 -0.39 -22.86
N ILE A 139 -0.76 -0.58 -21.83
CA ILE A 139 -0.33 -0.93 -20.47
C ILE A 139 -0.82 -2.32 -20.03
N ALA A 140 -1.07 -3.21 -21.00
CA ALA A 140 -1.64 -4.54 -20.78
C ALA A 140 -0.93 -5.31 -19.65
N GLY A 141 -1.71 -5.72 -18.64
CA GLY A 141 -1.21 -6.42 -17.46
C GLY A 141 -0.85 -5.52 -16.28
N THR A 142 -0.84 -4.19 -16.46
CA THR A 142 -0.58 -3.28 -15.34
C THR A 142 -1.73 -3.35 -14.32
N PRO A 143 -1.46 -3.66 -13.04
CA PRO A 143 -2.49 -3.80 -12.04
C PRO A 143 -3.05 -2.45 -11.64
N ALA A 144 -4.36 -2.38 -11.37
CA ALA A 144 -5.00 -1.23 -10.72
C ALA A 144 -4.29 -0.81 -9.43
N SER A 145 -3.71 -1.79 -8.72
CA SER A 145 -2.93 -1.54 -7.50
C SER A 145 -1.59 -0.83 -7.74
N ALA A 146 -0.99 -0.94 -8.93
CA ALA A 146 0.23 -0.21 -9.28
C ALA A 146 -0.10 1.25 -9.62
N ALA A 147 -1.14 1.43 -10.43
CA ALA A 147 -1.62 2.75 -10.85
C ALA A 147 -2.01 3.63 -9.66
N SER A 148 -2.81 3.10 -8.73
CA SER A 148 -3.23 3.84 -7.53
C SER A 148 -2.06 4.24 -6.62
N LYS A 149 -1.00 3.42 -6.52
CA LYS A 149 0.20 3.72 -5.73
C LYS A 149 1.07 4.78 -6.35
N VAL A 150 1.36 4.66 -7.65
CA VAL A 150 2.15 5.67 -8.36
C VAL A 150 1.41 7.00 -8.37
N ASN A 151 0.08 6.99 -8.59
CA ASN A 151 -0.73 8.20 -8.48
C ASN A 151 -0.70 8.80 -7.07
N TRP A 152 -0.71 7.97 -6.02
CA TRP A 152 -0.62 8.45 -4.63
C TRP A 152 0.63 9.30 -4.39
N PHE A 153 1.80 8.91 -4.91
CA PHE A 153 3.02 9.70 -4.71
C PHE A 153 2.97 11.09 -5.37
N LEU A 154 2.30 11.21 -6.52
CA LEU A 154 2.10 12.50 -7.19
C LEU A 154 1.04 13.35 -6.48
N ARG A 155 -0.10 12.74 -6.15
CA ARG A 155 -1.32 13.41 -5.71
C ARG A 155 -1.86 12.75 -4.42
N PRO A 156 -1.12 12.80 -3.30
CA PRO A 156 -1.49 12.03 -2.11
C PRO A 156 -2.69 12.61 -1.35
N LYS A 157 -2.93 13.93 -1.47
CA LYS A 157 -3.95 14.62 -0.67
C LYS A 157 -5.35 14.10 -0.99
N GLY A 158 -6.05 13.58 0.01
CA GLY A 158 -7.39 13.02 -0.16
C GLY A 158 -7.41 11.77 -1.03
N TRP A 159 -6.31 11.02 -1.08
CA TRP A 159 -6.17 9.81 -1.89
C TRP A 159 -5.73 8.63 -1.01
N THR A 160 -6.08 7.41 -1.40
CA THR A 160 -5.69 6.17 -0.70
C THR A 160 -5.30 5.12 -1.73
N MET A 161 -4.36 4.25 -1.38
CA MET A 161 -3.85 3.22 -2.29
C MET A 161 -4.84 2.05 -2.40
N PHE A 162 -5.04 1.55 -3.62
CA PHE A 162 -5.80 0.32 -3.84
C PHE A 162 -4.84 -0.88 -3.86
N ASP A 163 -5.22 -1.96 -3.16
CA ASP A 163 -4.61 -3.28 -3.29
C ASP A 163 -5.60 -4.38 -2.91
N ARG A 164 -5.24 -5.65 -3.14
CA ARG A 164 -6.15 -6.76 -2.92
C ARG A 164 -6.63 -6.87 -1.47
N PHE A 165 -5.78 -6.60 -0.48
CA PHE A 165 -6.12 -6.73 0.93
C PHE A 165 -6.92 -5.52 1.40
N VAL A 166 -6.53 -4.33 0.97
CA VAL A 166 -7.32 -3.11 1.19
C VAL A 166 -8.72 -3.24 0.57
N SER A 167 -8.84 -3.85 -0.62
CA SER A 167 -10.12 -4.20 -1.23
C SER A 167 -10.96 -5.13 -0.34
N ILE A 168 -10.37 -6.19 0.22
CA ILE A 168 -11.09 -7.09 1.14
C ILE A 168 -11.64 -6.29 2.33
N ALA A 169 -10.83 -5.40 2.90
CA ALA A 169 -11.22 -4.64 4.08
C ALA A 169 -12.47 -3.79 3.83
N VAL A 170 -12.58 -3.22 2.63
CA VAL A 170 -13.66 -2.29 2.26
C VAL A 170 -14.84 -3.00 1.61
N LEU A 171 -14.59 -3.96 0.73
CA LEU A 171 -15.60 -4.64 -0.09
C LEU A 171 -15.99 -6.03 0.43
N GLY A 172 -15.30 -6.57 1.44
CA GLY A 172 -15.53 -7.92 1.95
C GLY A 172 -15.10 -9.05 1.01
N SER A 173 -14.52 -8.72 -0.15
CA SER A 173 -14.14 -9.67 -1.19
C SER A 173 -12.81 -9.30 -1.86
N HIS A 174 -12.16 -10.33 -2.40
CA HIS A 174 -10.93 -10.17 -3.18
C HIS A 174 -11.25 -9.54 -4.54
N GLN A 175 -10.92 -8.25 -4.70
CA GLN A 175 -10.94 -7.60 -6.00
C GLN A 175 -9.56 -7.01 -6.31
N SER A 176 -9.08 -7.25 -7.52
CA SER A 176 -7.85 -6.64 -8.05
C SER A 176 -8.05 -6.03 -9.44
N SER A 177 -9.27 -6.08 -9.95
CA SER A 177 -9.65 -5.57 -11.26
C SER A 177 -9.82 -4.04 -11.23
N VAL A 178 -9.83 -3.43 -12.42
CA VAL A 178 -10.14 -2.00 -12.60
C VAL A 178 -11.55 -1.68 -12.09
N ALA A 179 -12.52 -2.55 -12.36
CA ALA A 179 -13.88 -2.41 -11.84
C ALA A 179 -13.92 -2.47 -10.30
N GLY A 180 -13.16 -3.39 -9.70
CA GLY A 180 -13.02 -3.50 -8.24
C GLY A 180 -12.40 -2.26 -7.61
N MET A 181 -11.44 -1.63 -8.29
CA MET A 181 -10.85 -0.36 -7.83
C MET A 181 -11.90 0.76 -7.82
N ALA A 182 -12.73 0.89 -8.86
CA ALA A 182 -13.79 1.89 -8.89
C ALA A 182 -14.82 1.67 -7.76
N GLN A 183 -15.26 0.41 -7.56
CA GLN A 183 -16.14 0.04 -6.44
C GLN A 183 -15.53 0.33 -5.07
N PHE A 184 -14.23 0.07 -4.91
CA PHE A 184 -13.49 0.35 -3.68
C PHE A 184 -13.53 1.85 -3.32
N PHE A 185 -13.23 2.73 -4.28
CA PHE A 185 -13.22 4.17 -4.03
C PHE A 185 -14.62 4.72 -3.78
N ASP A 186 -15.62 4.23 -4.52
CA ASP A 186 -17.02 4.58 -4.30
C ASP A 186 -17.51 4.17 -2.90
N ALA A 187 -17.16 2.97 -2.45
CA ALA A 187 -17.52 2.48 -1.11
C ALA A 187 -16.88 3.30 0.01
N LEU A 188 -15.63 3.73 -0.14
CA LEU A 188 -14.96 4.60 0.85
C LEU A 188 -15.58 5.99 0.89
N ASP A 189 -15.90 6.57 -0.25
CA ASP A 189 -16.53 7.90 -0.35
C ASP A 189 -17.89 7.90 0.37
N LYS A 190 -18.71 6.86 0.14
CA LYS A 190 -20.00 6.62 0.82
C LYS A 190 -19.88 6.38 2.33
N ARG A 191 -18.69 6.06 2.82
CA ARG A 191 -18.38 5.82 4.24
C ARG A 191 -17.64 6.99 4.89
N ASP A 192 -17.81 8.18 4.32
CA ASP A 192 -17.25 9.44 4.82
C ASP A 192 -15.73 9.43 4.94
N PHE A 193 -15.02 8.86 3.94
CA PHE A 193 -13.55 8.84 3.92
C PHE A 193 -12.93 10.22 4.18
N ALA A 194 -13.46 11.28 3.57
CA ALA A 194 -12.95 12.64 3.75
C ALA A 194 -13.04 13.11 5.21
N LYS A 195 -14.14 12.79 5.91
CA LYS A 195 -14.32 13.10 7.32
C LYS A 195 -13.33 12.33 8.18
N LYS A 196 -13.17 11.02 7.95
CA LYS A 196 -12.20 10.18 8.67
C LYS A 196 -10.77 10.63 8.45
N LEU A 197 -10.45 11.04 7.23
CA LEU A 197 -9.15 11.61 6.92
C LEU A 197 -8.88 12.89 7.70
N ALA A 198 -9.87 13.78 7.85
CA ALA A 198 -9.75 14.98 8.66
C ALA A 198 -9.54 14.66 10.16
N GLU A 199 -10.30 13.70 10.71
CA GLU A 199 -10.14 13.21 12.09
C GLU A 199 -8.71 12.68 12.34
N VAL A 200 -8.19 11.83 11.44
CA VAL A 200 -6.82 11.31 11.51
C VAL A 200 -5.80 12.43 11.44
N ARG A 201 -5.95 13.37 10.49
CA ARG A 201 -5.03 14.50 10.31
C ARG A 201 -4.97 15.38 11.57
N GLN A 202 -6.11 15.63 12.21
CA GLN A 202 -6.16 16.37 13.47
C GLN A 202 -5.50 15.60 14.61
N ALA A 203 -5.69 14.29 14.67
CA ALA A 203 -5.10 13.45 15.72
C ALA A 203 -3.57 13.43 15.64
N ILE A 204 -3.01 13.30 14.43
CA ILE A 204 -1.58 13.15 14.18
C ILE A 204 -0.84 14.46 13.90
N ALA A 205 -1.49 15.62 14.03
CA ALA A 205 -0.85 16.92 13.87
C ALA A 205 0.40 16.99 14.77
N SER A 206 1.58 17.07 14.16
CA SER A 206 2.87 16.78 14.77
C SER A 206 3.94 17.75 14.29
N PRO A 207 4.96 18.08 15.11
CA PRO A 207 6.14 18.83 14.68
C PRO A 207 7.19 17.99 13.90
N PHE A 208 6.97 16.68 13.73
CA PHE A 208 7.88 15.75 13.04
C PHE A 208 7.60 15.66 11.53
N PRO A 209 8.42 14.94 10.72
CA PRO A 209 8.20 14.86 9.27
C PRO A 209 6.75 14.54 8.99
N GLU A 210 6.13 15.34 8.13
CA GLU A 210 4.69 15.36 7.88
C GLU A 210 4.24 14.00 7.33
N ILE A 211 3.93 13.06 8.22
CA ILE A 211 3.30 11.81 7.85
C ILE A 211 1.91 12.13 7.34
N LEU A 212 1.61 11.65 6.13
CA LEU A 212 0.31 11.90 5.53
C LEU A 212 -0.74 11.02 6.23
N ALA A 213 -1.83 11.65 6.67
CA ALA A 213 -2.96 10.96 7.31
C ALA A 213 -3.55 9.89 6.38
N GLU A 214 -3.50 10.13 5.08
CA GLU A 214 -3.84 9.18 4.02
C GLU A 214 -3.07 7.87 4.17
N ARG A 215 -1.79 7.95 4.52
CA ARG A 215 -0.94 6.77 4.68
C ARG A 215 -1.31 5.96 5.92
N VAL A 216 -1.72 6.61 6.99
CA VAL A 216 -2.22 5.94 8.20
C VAL A 216 -3.48 5.15 7.88
N ILE A 217 -4.41 5.72 7.10
CA ILE A 217 -5.62 5.02 6.65
C ILE A 217 -5.28 3.85 5.73
N ASP A 218 -4.35 4.01 4.78
CA ASP A 218 -3.90 2.90 3.93
C ASP A 218 -3.43 1.70 4.77
N LYS A 219 -2.60 1.96 5.80
CA LYS A 219 -2.07 0.92 6.68
C LYS A 219 -3.16 0.28 7.51
N TYR A 220 -4.11 1.06 8.00
CA TYR A 220 -5.26 0.54 8.73
C TYR A 220 -6.07 -0.44 7.86
N LEU A 221 -6.45 -0.01 6.65
CA LEU A 221 -7.23 -0.84 5.72
C LEU A 221 -6.46 -2.11 5.34
N PHE A 222 -5.15 -1.99 5.09
CA PHE A 222 -4.30 -3.14 4.78
C PHE A 222 -4.24 -4.15 5.94
N LEU A 223 -4.05 -3.69 7.17
CA LEU A 223 -4.03 -4.53 8.37
C LEU A 223 -5.36 -5.27 8.57
N MET A 224 -6.49 -4.58 8.41
CA MET A 224 -7.82 -5.17 8.57
C MET A 224 -8.12 -6.20 7.47
N GLY A 225 -7.75 -5.89 6.22
CA GLY A 225 -7.87 -6.83 5.11
C GLY A 225 -7.05 -8.10 5.29
N LEU A 226 -5.83 -7.96 5.82
CA LEU A 226 -4.99 -9.11 6.17
C LEU A 226 -5.62 -9.98 7.25
N ARG A 227 -6.10 -9.38 8.35
CA ARG A 227 -6.74 -10.12 9.46
C ARG A 227 -7.95 -10.91 8.99
N TYR A 228 -8.83 -10.26 8.21
CA TYR A 228 -10.02 -10.91 7.69
C TYR A 228 -9.70 -12.06 6.71
N SER A 229 -8.74 -11.83 5.80
CA SER A 229 -8.28 -12.87 4.86
C SER A 229 -7.71 -14.10 5.59
N GLN A 230 -6.94 -13.88 6.67
CA GLN A 230 -6.40 -14.96 7.47
C GLN A 230 -7.51 -15.76 8.18
N ARG A 231 -8.49 -15.07 8.77
CA ARG A 231 -9.60 -15.72 9.44
C ARG A 231 -10.40 -16.61 8.49
N LYS A 232 -10.73 -16.12 7.29
CA LYS A 232 -11.39 -16.93 6.26
C LYS A 232 -10.57 -18.15 5.85
N SER A 233 -9.25 -17.99 5.65
CA SER A 233 -8.42 -19.15 5.31
C SER A 233 -8.42 -20.22 6.40
N PHE A 234 -8.54 -19.87 7.69
CA PHE A 234 -8.68 -20.86 8.75
C PHE A 234 -10.05 -21.55 8.74
N GLU A 235 -11.12 -20.81 8.43
CA GLU A 235 -12.47 -21.36 8.30
C GLU A 235 -12.59 -22.28 7.07
N GLU A 236 -11.79 -22.05 6.01
CA GLU A 236 -11.76 -22.84 4.77
C GLU A 236 -10.75 -24.02 4.83
N GLU A 237 -9.60 -23.88 5.52
CA GLU A 237 -8.57 -24.92 5.71
C GLU A 237 -9.02 -26.07 6.65
N GLU A 238 -10.10 -25.91 7.43
CA GLU A 238 -10.75 -27.05 8.12
C GLU A 238 -11.40 -28.06 7.13
N GLY A 239 -11.27 -27.87 5.81
CA GLY A 239 -11.76 -28.78 4.78
C GLY A 239 -10.89 -29.01 3.54
N ALA A 240 -9.66 -28.49 3.43
CA ALA A 240 -8.83 -28.70 2.24
C ALA A 240 -7.31 -28.63 2.50
N ASP A 241 -6.61 -29.70 2.11
CA ASP A 241 -5.16 -29.74 1.92
C ASP A 241 -4.80 -29.06 0.59
N ASP A 242 -4.17 -27.87 0.58
CA ASP A 242 -3.23 -27.54 -0.50
C ASP A 242 -2.26 -26.37 -0.19
N GLU A 243 -1.17 -26.39 -0.96
CA GLU A 243 0.14 -25.78 -0.76
C GLU A 243 0.22 -24.25 -0.84
N SER A 244 1.01 -23.67 0.08
CA SER A 244 1.18 -22.22 0.26
C SER A 244 2.46 -21.67 -0.39
N GLU A 245 2.32 -20.66 -1.25
CA GLU A 245 3.41 -19.76 -1.63
C GLU A 245 3.64 -18.69 -0.54
N GLY A 246 4.61 -18.92 0.35
CA GLY A 246 4.96 -17.95 1.39
C GLY A 246 6.39 -18.04 1.90
N THR A 247 7.36 -17.42 1.22
CA THR A 247 8.77 -17.48 1.71
C THR A 247 9.62 -16.20 1.62
N ASN A 248 9.18 -15.07 1.05
CA ASN A 248 10.11 -13.94 0.78
C ASN A 248 9.91 -12.62 1.55
N ASP A 249 9.06 -12.56 2.59
CA ASP A 249 8.95 -11.36 3.47
C ASP A 249 9.99 -11.32 4.62
N ARG A 250 10.89 -12.32 4.70
CA ARG A 250 11.82 -12.53 5.81
C ARG A 250 12.92 -11.48 5.87
N MET A 251 13.33 -10.97 4.70
CA MET A 251 14.43 -10.01 4.58
C MET A 251 14.03 -8.58 4.96
N SER A 252 12.75 -8.21 4.84
CA SER A 252 12.28 -6.88 5.24
C SER A 252 12.39 -6.69 6.75
N LEU A 253 12.06 -7.73 7.53
CA LEU A 253 11.97 -7.62 9.00
C LEU A 253 13.32 -7.52 9.71
N VAL A 254 14.33 -8.31 9.32
CA VAL A 254 15.62 -8.34 10.04
C VAL A 254 16.41 -7.03 9.91
N LEU A 255 16.30 -6.34 8.76
CA LEU A 255 16.94 -5.03 8.57
C LEU A 255 16.21 -3.89 9.32
N LEU A 256 14.97 -4.10 9.73
CA LEU A 256 14.12 -3.08 10.35
C LEU A 256 14.28 -2.99 11.88
N ASN A 257 14.56 -4.10 12.58
CA ASN A 257 14.81 -4.09 14.03
C ASN A 257 16.04 -3.23 14.38
N GLY A 258 17.09 -3.30 13.55
CA GLY A 258 18.26 -2.46 13.75
C GLY A 258 17.96 -0.96 13.62
N PHE A 259 16.99 -0.59 12.78
CA PHE A 259 16.68 0.81 12.51
C PHE A 259 15.89 1.48 13.64
N VAL A 260 14.81 0.86 14.13
CA VAL A 260 14.00 1.48 15.19
C VAL A 260 14.76 1.55 16.51
N SER A 261 15.51 0.50 16.84
CA SER A 261 16.42 0.48 17.99
C SER A 261 17.56 1.53 17.91
N SER A 262 17.84 2.07 16.72
CA SER A 262 18.83 3.13 16.50
C SER A 262 18.26 4.56 16.59
N LEU A 263 16.94 4.71 16.70
CA LEU A 263 16.30 6.02 16.77
C LEU A 263 16.49 6.66 18.15
N PRO A 264 16.58 8.00 18.24
CA PRO A 264 16.63 8.70 19.52
C PRO A 264 15.37 8.42 20.36
N SER A 265 15.54 8.09 21.65
CA SER A 265 14.43 7.83 22.59
C SER A 265 13.31 8.88 22.54
N PRO A 266 13.60 10.20 22.50
CA PRO A 266 12.54 11.20 22.45
C PRO A 266 11.60 11.07 21.25
N LEU A 267 12.15 10.66 20.09
CA LEU A 267 11.38 10.46 18.87
C LEU A 267 10.46 9.24 19.00
N VAL A 268 10.98 8.14 19.57
CA VAL A 268 10.19 6.92 19.82
C VAL A 268 9.02 7.21 20.76
N ASP A 269 9.26 7.96 21.84
CA ASP A 269 8.22 8.32 22.80
C ASP A 269 7.13 9.21 22.19
N GLN A 270 7.51 10.15 21.31
CA GLN A 270 6.53 10.99 20.60
C GLN A 270 5.68 10.18 19.62
N VAL A 271 6.30 9.27 18.87
CA VAL A 271 5.57 8.35 17.99
C VAL A 271 4.58 7.51 18.79
N ARG A 272 5.00 6.98 19.96
CA ARG A 272 4.12 6.22 20.86
C ARG A 272 2.95 7.07 21.34
N GLN A 273 3.21 8.28 21.84
CA GLN A 273 2.16 9.20 22.30
C GLN A 273 1.14 9.54 21.20
N GLN A 274 1.59 9.75 19.97
CA GLN A 274 0.70 10.02 18.84
C GLN A 274 -0.11 8.81 18.43
N ALA A 275 0.50 7.64 18.43
CA ALA A 275 -0.18 6.38 18.15
C ALA A 275 -1.27 6.10 19.21
N ASP A 276 -0.97 6.35 20.48
CA ASP A 276 -1.92 6.22 21.59
C ASP A 276 -3.07 7.22 21.46
N LYS A 277 -2.76 8.50 21.19
CA LYS A 277 -3.77 9.54 20.94
C LYS A 277 -4.69 9.16 19.79
N LEU A 278 -4.14 8.73 18.65
CA LEU A 278 -4.93 8.30 17.49
C LEU A 278 -5.88 7.15 17.86
N GLY A 279 -5.37 6.12 18.54
CA GLY A 279 -6.18 4.98 19.00
C GLY A 279 -7.27 5.37 20.01
N GLN A 280 -7.12 6.47 20.72
CA GLN A 280 -8.14 6.98 21.65
C GLN A 280 -9.19 7.85 20.96
N THR A 281 -8.79 8.66 19.97
CA THR A 281 -9.65 9.72 19.42
C THR A 281 -10.29 9.37 18.09
N VAL A 282 -9.75 8.40 17.35
CA VAL A 282 -10.24 8.05 16.00
C VAL A 282 -10.71 6.60 15.97
N CYS A 283 -11.86 6.39 15.35
CA CYS A 283 -12.41 5.06 15.03
C CYS A 283 -12.54 4.95 13.52
N LEU A 284 -11.76 4.04 12.92
CA LEU A 284 -11.73 3.83 11.47
C LEU A 284 -12.59 2.64 11.01
N SER A 285 -13.25 1.93 11.94
CA SER A 285 -14.07 0.76 11.61
C SER A 285 -15.25 1.07 10.70
N SER A 286 -15.74 2.32 10.68
CA SER A 286 -16.79 2.76 9.76
C SER A 286 -16.38 2.74 8.29
N LEU A 287 -15.07 2.69 7.98
CA LEU A 287 -14.57 2.55 6.61
C LEU A 287 -14.64 1.10 6.11
N LEU A 288 -14.80 0.13 7.00
CA LEU A 288 -14.72 -1.30 6.70
C LEU A 288 -16.05 -1.85 6.19
N HIS A 289 -15.97 -2.97 5.48
CA HIS A 289 -17.13 -3.81 5.23
C HIS A 289 -17.71 -4.29 6.57
N PRO A 290 -19.05 -4.40 6.74
CA PRO A 290 -19.65 -4.82 8.01
C PRO A 290 -19.10 -6.12 8.58
N ASP A 291 -18.81 -7.11 7.74
CA ASP A 291 -18.26 -8.40 8.18
C ASP A 291 -16.79 -8.30 8.60
N VAL A 292 -16.04 -7.38 8.00
CA VAL A 292 -14.64 -7.11 8.39
C VAL A 292 -14.61 -6.33 9.69
N ALA A 293 -15.55 -5.40 9.90
CA ALA A 293 -15.64 -4.61 11.14
C ALA A 293 -15.96 -5.45 12.38
N LYS A 294 -16.60 -6.61 12.20
CA LYS A 294 -16.94 -7.56 13.27
C LYS A 294 -15.82 -8.56 13.58
N ALA A 295 -14.79 -8.63 12.73
CA ALA A 295 -13.71 -9.61 12.81
C ALA A 295 -12.52 -9.10 13.63
#